data_AF-A0A840BLX7-F1
#
_entry.id   AF-A0A840BLX7-F1
#
_cell.length_a   1.000
_cell.length_b   1.000
_cell.length_c   1.000
_cell.angle_alpha   90.00
_cell.angle_beta   90.00
_cell.angle_gamma   90.00
#
_symmetry.space_group_name_H-M   'P 1'
#
loop_
_entity.id
_entity.type
_entity.pdbx_description
1 polymer ?
#
loop_
_entity_poly.entity_id
_entity_poly.type
_entity_poly.pdbx_seq_one_letter_code
_entity_poly.pdbx_strand_id
1 'polypeptide(L)'
;MKIFCIHGVSHEEKDNAFRPAWEAAIRGALLAAGEAMEPSFAYLEYDALFAKSGANFNDYAEAGLRLLASGIGGLFTGGAGTRGLGEVGSTVRWTAGMVAQWVADETLRADLRKLLATRLAAEEPDLVCAHSLGTLIAYDTFTQSPAPMAGRKLITFGSQIANPAVRGDVFGGRIVPISGIGHWYHLYNRNDHVFTAPIRLDDASFTQVQTPFDKPNDLLNHDAAFYLGHPATVADVWRRVFTPPSKSRALGEKVFDAALRGGNAGRGKRAAAPAPNRKALLIGINQYPDPAARLEGCVNDVFRMSATLQESGFAPDEIRVVLDSRATAEGIVERLHWLLDDTRAGDERFLFYSGHGAQMPSLNPRGESDRMDECLCPVDFDWTAAHAITDKQFRELYTQLPYDARFIAMFDCCHSGGMTRDGGRPRGLTPPDDIRHRALRWDADSQMWVPREWVSAQKEAARVAADKNTVTNARGMSRLGCATGLRGHDDKHYDAARKAYGHQGPYLPVLLYACRESQLAAEYRHGVTSYGAFTYCLSEMLGAERRRGRNLSFAKLMEGVQARIKDLGYVQTPQWVGPKAVLQADIPWAAAPRRTARRG
;
A
#
# COMPACT_ATOMS: atom_id res chain seq x y z
N MET A 1 26.30 -20.48 19.43
CA MET A 1 25.09 -20.11 18.67
C MET A 1 25.23 -20.68 17.28
N LYS A 2 24.22 -21.41 16.82
CA LYS A 2 24.12 -21.93 15.46
C LYS A 2 23.30 -20.96 14.61
N ILE A 3 23.90 -20.42 13.56
CA ILE A 3 23.23 -19.52 12.61
C ILE A 3 23.01 -20.28 11.30
N PHE A 4 21.76 -20.32 10.83
CA PHE A 4 21.41 -20.88 9.54
C PHE A 4 21.19 -19.76 8.53
N CYS A 5 22.02 -19.71 7.50
CA CYS A 5 22.06 -18.68 6.49
C CYS A 5 21.35 -19.14 5.22
N ILE A 6 20.42 -18.32 4.72
CA ILE A 6 19.71 -18.52 3.47
C ILE A 6 20.05 -17.34 2.57
N HIS A 7 20.95 -17.57 1.62
CA HIS A 7 21.30 -16.55 0.63
C HIS A 7 20.20 -16.43 -0.45
N GLY A 8 20.28 -15.43 -1.33
CA GLY A 8 19.29 -15.16 -2.39
C GLY A 8 19.76 -15.43 -3.82
N VAL A 9 20.73 -16.35 -3.96
CA VAL A 9 21.40 -16.87 -5.17
C VAL A 9 22.78 -16.28 -5.47
N SER A 10 23.70 -17.21 -5.74
CA SER A 10 25.10 -17.04 -6.07
C SER A 10 25.31 -16.93 -7.59
N HIS A 11 26.32 -16.17 -8.01
CA HIS A 11 27.02 -16.52 -9.23
C HIS A 11 27.74 -17.85 -8.98
N GLU A 12 27.21 -18.93 -9.57
CA GLU A 12 27.58 -20.34 -9.36
C GLU A 12 29.02 -20.74 -9.71
N GLU A 13 29.93 -19.82 -10.10
CA GLU A 13 31.35 -20.18 -10.34
C GLU A 13 32.39 -19.12 -9.91
N LYS A 14 32.00 -18.00 -9.26
CA LYS A 14 32.99 -16.95 -8.89
C LYS A 14 32.92 -16.37 -7.48
N ASP A 15 31.88 -16.62 -6.68
CA ASP A 15 31.76 -15.98 -5.37
C ASP A 15 31.93 -16.94 -4.18
N ASN A 16 33.10 -17.56 -4.08
CA ASN A 16 33.52 -18.23 -2.83
C ASN A 16 33.69 -17.23 -1.65
N ALA A 17 33.47 -15.93 -1.85
CA ALA A 17 33.72 -14.89 -0.85
C ALA A 17 32.48 -14.48 -0.05
N PHE A 18 31.24 -14.75 -0.52
CA PHE A 18 30.05 -14.32 0.22
C PHE A 18 29.94 -14.97 1.62
N ARG A 19 30.26 -16.27 1.74
CA ARG A 19 30.23 -16.96 3.04
C ARG A 19 31.25 -16.33 4.01
N PRO A 20 32.55 -16.23 3.68
CA PRO A 20 33.51 -15.48 4.49
C PRO A 20 33.06 -14.06 4.84
N ALA A 21 32.46 -13.32 3.89
CA ALA A 21 32.00 -11.95 4.12
C ALA A 21 30.86 -11.87 5.14
N TRP A 22 29.87 -12.76 5.04
CA TRP A 22 28.79 -12.85 6.02
C TRP A 22 29.30 -13.25 7.40
N GLU A 23 30.15 -14.29 7.45
CA GLU A 23 30.73 -14.74 8.71
C GLU A 23 31.53 -13.63 9.37
N ALA A 24 32.36 -12.91 8.61
CA ALA A 24 33.15 -11.78 9.12
C ALA A 24 32.25 -10.63 9.60
N ALA A 25 31.21 -10.26 8.84
CA ALA A 25 30.27 -9.21 9.21
C ALA A 25 29.51 -9.57 10.50
N ILE A 26 29.05 -10.81 10.63
CA ILE A 26 28.35 -11.29 11.82
C ILE A 26 29.30 -11.36 13.02
N ARG A 27 30.49 -11.96 12.88
CA ARG A 27 31.49 -12.01 13.96
C ARG A 27 31.87 -10.60 14.43
N GLY A 28 32.10 -9.68 13.49
CA GLY A 28 32.37 -8.27 13.80
C GLY A 28 31.22 -7.58 14.51
N ALA A 29 29.98 -7.83 14.08
CA ALA A 29 28.78 -7.27 14.71
C ALA A 29 28.54 -7.82 16.12
N LEU A 30 28.78 -9.12 16.34
CA LEU A 30 28.71 -9.75 17.66
C LEU A 30 29.76 -9.15 18.61
N LEU A 31 31.01 -9.02 18.14
CA LEU A 31 32.07 -8.37 18.91
C LEU A 31 31.70 -6.93 19.27
N ALA A 32 31.17 -6.16 18.32
CA ALA A 32 30.70 -4.79 18.54
C ALA A 32 29.46 -4.70 19.46
N ALA A 33 28.66 -5.77 19.52
CA ALA A 33 27.56 -5.90 20.46
C ALA A 33 28.02 -6.26 21.89
N GLY A 34 29.31 -6.58 22.08
CA GLY A 34 29.89 -7.01 23.35
C GLY A 34 29.80 -8.53 23.60
N GLU A 35 29.50 -9.31 22.57
CA GLU A 35 29.33 -10.76 22.64
C GLU A 35 30.60 -11.47 22.15
N ALA A 36 31.40 -12.00 23.07
CA ALA A 36 32.68 -12.67 22.78
C ALA A 36 32.51 -14.15 22.38
N MET A 37 31.39 -14.51 21.76
CA MET A 37 31.08 -15.89 21.38
C MET A 37 31.43 -16.17 19.92
N GLU A 38 31.89 -17.39 19.64
CA GLU A 38 32.13 -17.85 18.27
C GLU A 38 30.88 -18.55 17.70
N PRO A 39 30.21 -17.98 16.69
CA PRO A 39 29.08 -18.64 16.02
C PRO A 39 29.55 -19.74 15.07
N SER A 40 28.70 -20.76 14.91
CA SER A 40 28.82 -21.76 13.84
C SER A 40 27.77 -21.49 12.76
N PHE A 41 28.13 -21.70 11.50
CA PHE A 41 27.29 -21.37 10.35
C PHE A 41 26.91 -22.61 9.56
N ALA A 42 25.66 -22.67 9.13
CA ALA A 42 25.15 -23.61 8.13
C ALA A 42 24.46 -22.82 7.02
N TYR A 43 24.51 -23.33 5.79
CA TYR A 43 23.98 -22.65 4.61
C TYR A 43 22.93 -23.52 3.89
N LEU A 44 21.91 -22.87 3.35
CA LEU A 44 20.91 -23.49 2.48
C LEU A 44 21.39 -23.40 1.03
N GLU A 45 21.68 -24.55 0.43
CA GLU A 45 22.02 -24.67 -1.00
C GLU A 45 20.79 -25.13 -1.77
N TYR A 46 20.37 -24.38 -2.78
CA TYR A 46 19.11 -24.66 -3.49
C TYR A 46 19.14 -24.30 -4.99
N ASP A 47 20.28 -23.86 -5.53
CA ASP A 47 20.41 -23.44 -6.93
C ASP A 47 20.03 -24.59 -7.90
N ALA A 48 20.34 -25.84 -7.54
CA ALA A 48 19.95 -27.04 -8.28
C ALA A 48 18.42 -27.19 -8.47
N LEU A 49 17.59 -26.66 -7.56
CA LEU A 49 16.13 -26.68 -7.70
C LEU A 49 15.65 -25.68 -8.76
N PHE A 50 16.29 -24.52 -8.85
CA PHE A 50 16.01 -23.53 -9.90
C PHE A 50 16.42 -24.07 -11.28
N ALA A 51 17.57 -24.73 -11.38
CA ALA A 51 18.02 -25.36 -12.63
C ALA A 51 17.08 -26.51 -13.08
N LYS A 52 16.54 -27.28 -12.13
CA LYS A 52 15.65 -28.42 -12.41
C LYS A 52 14.22 -28.04 -12.80
N SER A 53 13.73 -26.87 -12.36
CA SER A 53 12.37 -26.37 -12.65
C SER A 53 12.10 -26.22 -14.16
N GLY A 54 13.13 -26.24 -15.02
CA GLY A 54 13.00 -26.55 -16.45
C GLY A 54 12.52 -25.40 -17.34
N ALA A 55 12.30 -24.22 -16.78
CA ALA A 55 11.96 -23.02 -17.52
C ALA A 55 13.19 -22.13 -17.70
N ASN A 56 13.36 -21.62 -18.92
CA ASN A 56 14.54 -20.85 -19.29
C ASN A 56 14.43 -19.44 -18.69
N PHE A 57 15.54 -18.81 -18.30
CA PHE A 57 15.53 -17.44 -17.76
C PHE A 57 14.75 -16.45 -18.66
N ASN A 58 14.81 -16.66 -19.98
CA ASN A 58 14.08 -15.86 -20.96
C ASN A 58 12.55 -16.00 -20.84
N ASP A 59 12.04 -17.13 -20.37
CA ASP A 59 10.60 -17.39 -20.22
C ASP A 59 10.02 -16.57 -19.07
N TYR A 60 10.84 -16.23 -18.06
CA TYR A 60 10.44 -15.39 -16.92
C TYR A 60 10.90 -13.95 -17.01
N ALA A 61 11.59 -13.56 -18.08
CA ALA A 61 12.05 -12.19 -18.27
C ALA A 61 10.89 -11.16 -18.28
N GLU A 62 9.73 -11.55 -18.84
CA GLU A 62 8.53 -10.70 -18.86
C GLU A 62 7.86 -10.58 -17.47
N ALA A 63 7.90 -11.64 -16.66
CA ALA A 63 7.42 -11.60 -15.28
C ALA A 63 8.40 -10.83 -14.35
N GLY A 64 9.71 -10.95 -14.58
CA GLY A 64 10.76 -10.16 -13.91
C GLY A 64 10.64 -8.67 -14.18
N LEU A 65 10.25 -8.33 -15.41
CA LEU A 65 9.91 -6.96 -15.80
C LEU A 65 8.70 -6.40 -15.03
N ARG A 66 7.67 -7.21 -14.73
CA ARG A 66 6.55 -6.77 -13.86
C ARG A 66 6.99 -6.48 -12.43
N LEU A 67 7.89 -7.30 -11.87
CA LEU A 67 8.49 -7.07 -10.56
C LEU A 67 9.25 -5.73 -10.54
N LEU A 68 10.03 -5.45 -11.58
CA LEU A 68 10.75 -4.18 -11.79
C LEU A 68 9.82 -2.95 -11.80
N ALA A 69 8.67 -3.04 -12.47
CA ALA A 69 7.73 -1.91 -12.58
C ALA A 69 6.80 -1.72 -11.37
N SER A 70 6.70 -2.72 -10.49
CA SER A 70 5.80 -2.70 -9.32
C SER A 70 6.39 -2.07 -8.06
N GLY A 71 7.71 -1.81 -8.05
CA GLY A 71 8.42 -1.22 -6.92
C GLY A 71 7.99 0.22 -6.66
N ILE A 72 7.28 0.45 -5.55
CA ILE A 72 6.91 1.78 -5.06
C ILE A 72 8.20 2.48 -4.64
N GLY A 73 8.74 3.35 -5.50
CA GLY A 73 9.82 4.28 -5.16
C GLY A 73 11.25 3.91 -5.58
N GLY A 74 11.45 2.86 -6.41
CA GLY A 74 12.81 2.39 -6.72
C GLY A 74 13.48 2.93 -7.99
N LEU A 75 12.71 3.44 -8.97
CA LEU A 75 13.25 3.85 -10.29
C LEU A 75 12.86 5.27 -10.73
N PHE A 76 11.98 5.97 -9.99
CA PHE A 76 11.41 7.24 -10.46
C PHE A 76 11.41 8.39 -9.44
N THR A 77 12.01 8.22 -8.26
CA THR A 77 12.20 9.33 -7.31
C THR A 77 13.68 9.64 -7.14
N GLY A 78 14.23 10.49 -8.01
CA GLY A 78 15.58 11.04 -7.88
C GLY A 78 16.11 11.68 -9.16
N GLY A 79 15.97 13.00 -9.27
CA GLY A 79 16.74 13.97 -10.07
C GLY A 79 17.54 13.53 -11.31
N ALA A 80 17.24 14.20 -12.42
CA ALA A 80 18.05 14.40 -13.63
C ALA A 80 18.21 13.21 -14.60
N GLY A 81 17.54 13.35 -15.75
CA GLY A 81 17.92 12.67 -16.98
C GLY A 81 17.03 11.50 -17.33
N THR A 82 16.40 11.61 -18.50
CA THR A 82 15.97 10.51 -19.37
C THR A 82 16.95 9.34 -19.32
N ARG A 83 16.71 8.33 -18.47
CA ARG A 83 17.40 7.03 -18.58
C ARG A 83 16.35 5.98 -18.90
N GLY A 84 16.37 5.55 -20.16
CA GLY A 84 15.55 4.45 -20.65
C GLY A 84 15.94 3.12 -20.02
N LEU A 85 15.03 2.15 -20.08
CA LEU A 85 15.14 0.76 -19.63
C LEU A 85 16.37 -0.03 -20.15
N GLY A 86 17.16 0.56 -21.07
CA GLY A 86 18.35 -0.05 -21.65
C GLY A 86 19.50 -0.28 -20.66
N GLU A 87 19.59 0.48 -19.57
CA GLU A 87 20.72 0.45 -18.61
C GLU A 87 20.45 -0.33 -17.32
N VAL A 88 19.41 -1.18 -17.27
CA VAL A 88 19.23 -2.09 -16.12
C VAL A 88 20.39 -3.09 -16.11
N GLY A 89 21.27 -3.00 -15.10
CA GLY A 89 22.44 -3.87 -14.95
C GLY A 89 22.09 -5.36 -14.99
N SER A 90 22.99 -6.17 -15.55
CA SER A 90 22.80 -7.62 -15.75
C SER A 90 22.41 -8.36 -14.47
N THR A 91 22.98 -7.97 -13.34
CA THR A 91 22.68 -8.53 -12.01
C THR A 91 21.22 -8.31 -11.59
N VAL A 92 20.65 -7.12 -11.83
CA VAL A 92 19.25 -6.83 -11.49
C VAL A 92 18.30 -7.64 -12.36
N ARG A 93 18.60 -7.75 -13.66
CA ARG A 93 17.80 -8.59 -14.57
C ARG A 93 17.82 -10.04 -14.11
N TRP A 94 18.99 -10.54 -13.70
CA TRP A 94 19.14 -11.89 -13.19
C TRP A 94 18.31 -12.14 -11.93
N THR A 95 18.47 -11.31 -10.89
CA THR A 95 17.70 -11.42 -9.65
C THR A 95 16.19 -11.28 -9.90
N ALA A 96 15.78 -10.37 -10.79
CA ALA A 96 14.39 -10.23 -11.20
C ALA A 96 13.84 -11.50 -11.84
N GLY A 97 14.63 -12.18 -12.69
CA GLY A 97 14.21 -13.44 -13.32
C GLY A 97 14.09 -14.59 -12.34
N MET A 98 14.97 -14.69 -11.33
CA MET A 98 14.85 -15.73 -10.31
C MET A 98 13.67 -15.50 -9.36
N VAL A 99 13.44 -14.25 -8.94
CA VAL A 99 12.24 -13.90 -8.18
C VAL A 99 10.99 -14.17 -9.03
N ALA A 100 11.00 -13.85 -10.33
CA ALA A 100 9.90 -14.14 -11.23
C ALA A 100 9.61 -15.64 -11.39
N GLN A 101 10.65 -16.46 -11.58
CA GLN A 101 10.54 -17.91 -11.60
C GLN A 101 9.94 -18.42 -10.28
N TRP A 102 10.45 -17.94 -9.15
CA TRP A 102 9.93 -18.28 -7.83
C TRP A 102 8.48 -17.87 -7.64
N VAL A 103 8.05 -16.71 -8.16
CA VAL A 103 6.65 -16.23 -8.13
C VAL A 103 5.75 -17.04 -9.06
N ALA A 104 6.27 -17.54 -10.19
CA ALA A 104 5.47 -18.26 -11.17
C ALA A 104 5.32 -19.76 -10.87
N ASP A 105 6.31 -20.40 -10.22
CA ASP A 105 6.38 -21.85 -10.06
C ASP A 105 6.04 -22.31 -8.62
N GLU A 106 4.80 -22.79 -8.42
CA GLU A 106 4.36 -23.36 -7.14
C GLU A 106 5.08 -24.67 -6.76
N THR A 107 5.51 -25.46 -7.75
CA THR A 107 6.24 -26.71 -7.49
C THR A 107 7.62 -26.40 -6.94
N LEU A 108 8.33 -25.45 -7.55
CA LEU A 108 9.59 -24.94 -7.05
C LEU A 108 9.45 -24.40 -5.62
N ARG A 109 8.42 -23.60 -5.34
CA ARG A 109 8.15 -23.12 -3.98
C ARG A 109 7.94 -24.28 -3.00
N ALA A 110 7.12 -25.27 -3.35
CA ALA A 110 6.87 -26.44 -2.51
C ALA A 110 8.14 -27.24 -2.21
N ASP A 111 8.99 -27.46 -3.22
CA ASP A 111 10.27 -28.16 -3.08
C ASP A 111 11.25 -27.36 -2.20
N LEU A 112 11.32 -26.04 -2.38
CA LEU A 112 12.13 -25.15 -1.53
C LEU A 112 11.66 -25.15 -0.07
N ARG A 113 10.34 -25.11 0.17
CA ARG A 113 9.77 -25.22 1.54
C ARG A 113 10.18 -26.54 2.19
N LYS A 114 10.06 -27.66 1.46
CA LYS A 114 10.43 -28.99 1.94
C LYS A 114 11.92 -29.09 2.23
N LEU A 115 12.76 -28.57 1.35
CA LEU A 115 14.21 -28.54 1.52
C LEU A 115 14.58 -27.75 2.78
N LEU A 116 14.08 -26.51 2.92
CA LEU A 116 14.37 -25.66 4.07
C LEU A 116 13.91 -26.31 5.38
N ALA A 117 12.70 -26.86 5.43
CA ALA A 117 12.21 -27.56 6.61
C ALA A 117 13.10 -28.75 7.01
N THR A 118 13.54 -29.55 6.03
CA THR A 118 14.45 -30.68 6.25
C THR A 118 15.80 -30.23 6.80
N ARG A 119 16.37 -29.16 6.23
CA ARG A 119 17.66 -28.62 6.68
C ARG A 119 17.58 -28.02 8.08
N LEU A 120 16.50 -27.31 8.41
CA LEU A 120 16.31 -26.77 9.76
C LEU A 120 16.16 -27.87 10.82
N ALA A 121 15.48 -28.97 10.49
CA ALA A 121 15.38 -30.12 11.39
C ALA A 121 16.73 -30.80 11.62
N ALA A 122 17.62 -30.82 10.63
CA ALA A 122 18.95 -31.42 10.74
C ALA A 122 19.96 -30.53 11.49
N GLU A 123 19.93 -29.22 11.24
CA GLU A 123 20.93 -28.29 11.81
C GLU A 123 20.54 -27.80 13.21
N GLU A 124 19.24 -27.72 13.49
CA GLU A 124 18.66 -27.15 14.71
C GLU A 124 19.24 -25.78 15.08
N PRO A 125 19.10 -24.74 14.22
CA PRO A 125 19.72 -23.45 14.48
C PRO A 125 19.00 -22.67 15.57
N ASP A 126 19.72 -21.73 16.19
CA ASP A 126 19.17 -20.75 17.13
C ASP A 126 18.59 -19.53 16.39
N LEU A 127 19.22 -19.17 15.27
CA LEU A 127 18.94 -17.98 14.47
C LEU A 127 18.94 -18.33 12.98
N VAL A 128 17.99 -17.77 12.24
CA VAL A 128 17.96 -17.83 10.77
C VAL A 128 18.23 -16.44 10.20
N CYS A 129 19.20 -16.34 9.29
CA CYS A 129 19.50 -15.12 8.54
C CYS A 129 19.17 -15.34 7.07
N ALA A 130 18.26 -14.54 6.51
CA ALA A 130 17.81 -14.67 5.13
C ALA A 130 18.04 -13.38 4.34
N HIS A 131 18.57 -13.49 3.13
CA HIS A 131 18.88 -12.37 2.24
C HIS A 131 18.21 -12.50 0.88
N SER A 132 17.69 -11.40 0.34
CA SER A 132 17.17 -11.35 -1.03
C SER A 132 16.14 -12.46 -1.29
N LEU A 133 16.24 -13.23 -2.37
CA LEU A 133 15.32 -14.36 -2.65
C LEU A 133 15.20 -15.36 -1.48
N GLY A 134 16.27 -15.53 -0.68
CA GLY A 134 16.25 -16.35 0.52
C GLY A 134 15.22 -15.88 1.56
N THR A 135 14.88 -14.58 1.57
CA THR A 135 13.83 -14.02 2.43
C THR A 135 12.44 -14.47 2.00
N LEU A 136 12.20 -14.61 0.69
CA LEU A 136 10.94 -15.13 0.16
C LEU A 136 10.79 -16.60 0.53
N ILE A 137 11.84 -17.41 0.35
CA ILE A 137 11.86 -18.83 0.72
C ILE A 137 11.60 -19.00 2.23
N ALA A 138 12.30 -18.22 3.06
CA ALA A 138 12.14 -18.25 4.51
C ALA A 138 10.71 -17.88 4.93
N TYR A 139 10.21 -16.74 4.47
CA TYR A 139 8.88 -16.26 4.85
C TYR A 139 7.76 -17.18 4.36
N ASP A 140 7.83 -17.67 3.12
CA ASP A 140 6.88 -18.66 2.57
C ASP A 140 6.86 -19.94 3.43
N THR A 141 8.04 -20.48 3.73
CA THR A 141 8.17 -21.70 4.55
C THR A 141 7.62 -21.50 5.96
N PHE A 142 8.01 -20.42 6.64
CA PHE A 142 7.71 -20.23 8.06
C PHE A 142 6.28 -19.78 8.30
N THR A 143 5.66 -19.12 7.34
CA THR A 143 4.25 -18.75 7.47
C THR A 143 3.34 -19.96 7.25
N GLN A 144 3.67 -20.83 6.29
CA GLN A 144 2.90 -22.06 6.03
C GLN A 144 3.21 -23.19 7.02
N SER A 145 4.43 -23.23 7.57
CA SER A 145 4.90 -24.23 8.52
C SER A 145 5.69 -23.55 9.64
N PRO A 146 5.00 -22.99 10.65
CA PRO A 146 5.63 -22.16 11.69
C PRO A 146 6.40 -22.95 12.75
N ALA A 147 6.11 -24.24 12.93
CA ALA A 147 6.69 -25.06 14.00
C ALA A 147 8.24 -25.03 14.06
N PRO A 148 9.00 -25.08 12.95
CA PRO A 148 10.45 -24.95 12.96
C PRO A 148 10.95 -23.59 13.48
N MET A 149 10.13 -22.54 13.49
CA MET A 149 10.52 -21.23 14.00
C MET A 149 10.05 -20.93 15.42
N ALA A 150 9.35 -21.88 16.07
CA ALA A 150 8.84 -21.70 17.43
C ALA A 150 9.97 -21.28 18.39
N GLY A 151 9.86 -20.06 18.96
CA GLY A 151 10.86 -19.48 19.86
C GLY A 151 12.19 -19.06 19.22
N ARG A 152 12.43 -19.37 17.94
CA ARG A 152 13.64 -18.99 17.20
C ARG A 152 13.54 -17.58 16.64
N LYS A 153 14.68 -16.99 16.28
CA LYS A 153 14.75 -15.63 15.71
C LYS A 153 15.03 -15.68 14.21
N LEU A 154 14.42 -14.75 13.46
CA LEU A 154 14.64 -14.54 12.03
C LEU A 154 15.17 -13.14 11.79
N ILE A 155 16.20 -13.01 10.96
CA ILE A 155 16.67 -11.73 10.41
C ILE A 155 16.49 -11.80 8.90
N THR A 156 15.65 -10.93 8.33
CA THR A 156 15.52 -10.76 6.86
C THR A 156 16.10 -9.42 6.42
N PHE A 157 16.79 -9.39 5.29
CA PHE A 157 17.44 -8.19 4.78
C PHE A 157 17.59 -8.24 3.25
N GLY A 158 17.70 -7.09 2.60
CA GLY A 158 17.60 -7.01 1.14
C GLY A 158 16.31 -7.66 0.62
N SER A 159 15.21 -7.55 1.35
CA SER A 159 14.07 -8.47 1.20
C SER A 159 12.99 -7.96 0.26
N GLN A 160 12.49 -8.84 -0.61
CA GLN A 160 11.40 -8.56 -1.55
C GLN A 160 10.00 -8.95 -1.01
N ILE A 161 9.88 -9.38 0.26
CA ILE A 161 8.62 -9.90 0.83
C ILE A 161 7.46 -8.91 0.65
N ALA A 162 7.68 -7.62 0.95
CA ALA A 162 6.65 -6.59 0.85
C ALA A 162 6.48 -6.00 -0.57
N ASN A 163 7.26 -6.45 -1.55
CA ASN A 163 7.14 -5.97 -2.91
C ASN A 163 5.68 -6.20 -3.42
N PRO A 164 5.01 -5.19 -3.98
CA PRO A 164 3.59 -5.30 -4.32
C PRO A 164 3.23 -6.45 -5.27
N ALA A 165 4.09 -6.76 -6.24
CA ALA A 165 3.87 -7.88 -7.15
C ALA A 165 4.03 -9.23 -6.43
N VAL A 166 5.12 -9.43 -5.67
CA VAL A 166 5.30 -10.66 -4.86
C VAL A 166 4.13 -10.83 -3.88
N ARG A 167 3.77 -9.75 -3.17
CA ARG A 167 2.68 -9.77 -2.19
C ARG A 167 1.33 -10.08 -2.82
N GLY A 168 1.03 -9.49 -3.99
CA GLY A 168 -0.22 -9.72 -4.71
C GLY A 168 -0.32 -11.14 -5.28
N ASP A 169 0.74 -11.59 -5.95
CA ASP A 169 0.73 -12.83 -6.73
C ASP A 169 0.90 -14.07 -5.86
N VAL A 170 1.68 -13.98 -4.77
CA VAL A 170 1.99 -15.16 -3.92
C VAL A 170 1.28 -15.12 -2.58
N PHE A 171 1.31 -13.96 -1.89
CA PHE A 171 0.84 -13.85 -0.50
C PHE A 171 -0.61 -13.37 -0.38
N GLY A 172 -1.41 -13.49 -1.45
CA GLY A 172 -2.82 -13.08 -1.43
C GLY A 172 -3.05 -11.62 -1.04
N GLY A 173 -2.08 -10.75 -1.32
CA GLY A 173 -2.13 -9.30 -1.12
C GLY A 173 -1.82 -8.79 0.29
N ARG A 174 -1.45 -9.67 1.25
CA ARG A 174 -1.18 -9.27 2.64
C ARG A 174 0.06 -9.99 3.21
N ILE A 175 0.77 -9.31 4.11
CA ILE A 175 1.85 -9.92 4.90
C ILE A 175 1.30 -10.15 6.31
N VAL A 176 1.61 -11.29 6.91
CA VAL A 176 1.17 -11.66 8.26
C VAL A 176 2.36 -11.97 9.15
N PRO A 177 2.23 -11.85 10.47
CA PRO A 177 3.25 -12.32 11.40
C PRO A 177 3.47 -13.83 11.30
N ILE A 178 4.71 -14.28 11.56
CA ILE A 178 5.06 -15.70 11.62
C ILE A 178 4.62 -16.23 12.99
N SER A 179 3.64 -17.13 13.01
CA SER A 179 3.10 -17.67 14.26
C SER A 179 4.16 -18.37 15.11
N GLY A 180 4.18 -18.07 16.42
CA GLY A 180 5.07 -18.73 17.38
C GLY A 180 6.56 -18.36 17.29
N ILE A 181 6.95 -17.49 16.35
CA ILE A 181 8.34 -17.05 16.23
C ILE A 181 8.80 -16.33 17.51
N GLY A 182 10.06 -16.52 17.89
CA GLY A 182 10.65 -15.78 19.00
C GLY A 182 10.73 -14.29 18.69
N HIS A 183 11.29 -13.94 17.53
CA HIS A 183 11.26 -12.57 16.99
C HIS A 183 11.65 -12.56 15.51
N TRP A 184 11.08 -11.66 14.72
CA TRP A 184 11.41 -11.38 13.34
C TRP A 184 11.94 -9.94 13.20
N TYR A 185 13.23 -9.82 12.94
CA TYR A 185 13.87 -8.57 12.57
C TYR A 185 13.94 -8.44 11.05
N HIS A 186 13.52 -7.30 10.53
CA HIS A 186 13.59 -6.98 9.10
C HIS A 186 14.45 -5.73 8.89
N LEU A 187 15.60 -5.88 8.25
CA LEU A 187 16.52 -4.78 7.96
C LEU A 187 16.15 -4.17 6.62
N TYR A 188 15.85 -2.87 6.62
CA TYR A 188 15.38 -2.15 5.44
C TYR A 188 16.31 -0.98 5.10
N ASN A 189 16.90 -1.01 3.90
CA ASN A 189 17.63 0.11 3.31
C ASN A 189 16.76 0.75 2.22
N ARG A 190 16.37 2.01 2.42
CA ARG A 190 15.59 2.76 1.42
C ARG A 190 16.33 3.00 0.10
N ASN A 191 17.66 2.86 0.09
CA ASN A 191 18.49 3.04 -1.09
C ASN A 191 18.76 1.71 -1.81
N ASP A 192 18.22 0.58 -1.34
CA ASP A 192 18.42 -0.72 -1.97
C ASP A 192 17.51 -0.88 -3.19
N HIS A 193 18.14 -0.99 -4.36
CA HIS A 193 17.47 -0.95 -5.65
C HIS A 193 16.99 -2.32 -6.15
N VAL A 194 17.12 -3.40 -5.36
CA VAL A 194 16.74 -4.76 -5.77
C VAL A 194 15.37 -5.14 -5.18
N PHE A 195 14.36 -4.35 -5.57
CA PHE A 195 12.93 -4.59 -5.31
C PHE A 195 12.52 -4.62 -3.83
N THR A 196 13.34 -4.06 -2.95
CA THR A 196 13.02 -4.02 -1.53
C THR A 196 11.85 -3.10 -1.24
N ALA A 197 11.05 -3.47 -0.24
CA ALA A 197 9.94 -2.67 0.22
C ALA A 197 9.83 -2.79 1.75
N PRO A 198 9.41 -1.72 2.45
CA PRO A 198 9.24 -1.78 3.89
C PRO A 198 8.07 -2.70 4.25
N ILE A 199 8.25 -3.52 5.28
CA ILE A 199 7.21 -4.34 5.88
C ILE A 199 6.56 -3.56 7.03
N ARG A 200 5.25 -3.32 6.92
CA ARG A 200 4.43 -2.76 8.00
C ARG A 200 3.60 -3.87 8.65
N LEU A 201 3.96 -4.25 9.87
CA LEU A 201 3.24 -5.22 10.69
C LEU A 201 3.11 -4.68 12.12
N ASP A 202 1.89 -4.63 12.64
CA ASP A 202 1.62 -4.33 14.05
C ASP A 202 1.59 -5.63 14.85
N ASP A 203 2.77 -6.18 15.12
CA ASP A 203 2.93 -7.41 15.90
C ASP A 203 4.16 -7.31 16.83
N ALA A 204 4.00 -7.77 18.07
CA ALA A 204 5.05 -7.68 19.09
C ALA A 204 6.29 -8.53 18.77
N SER A 205 6.13 -9.57 17.94
CA SER A 205 7.21 -10.43 17.48
C SER A 205 7.91 -9.91 16.22
N PHE A 206 7.55 -8.71 15.72
CA PHE A 206 8.15 -8.13 14.53
C PHE A 206 8.83 -6.78 14.81
N THR A 207 9.96 -6.52 14.16
CA THR A 207 10.60 -5.20 14.18
C THR A 207 11.26 -4.92 12.84
N GLN A 208 10.90 -3.80 12.22
CA GLN A 208 11.64 -3.26 11.09
C GLN A 208 12.73 -2.30 11.59
N VAL A 209 13.99 -2.58 11.24
CA VAL A 209 15.15 -1.74 11.55
C VAL A 209 15.56 -0.99 10.29
N GLN A 210 15.65 0.34 10.38
CA GLN A 210 16.15 1.16 9.28
C GLN A 210 17.67 1.04 9.21
N THR A 211 18.18 0.59 8.07
CA THR A 211 19.62 0.41 7.80
C THR A 211 20.02 1.15 6.53
N PRO A 212 19.88 2.49 6.49
CA PRO A 212 20.20 3.26 5.30
C PRO A 212 21.71 3.24 5.04
N PHE A 213 22.12 2.78 3.86
CA PHE A 213 23.48 2.93 3.37
C PHE A 213 23.47 3.22 1.87
N ASP A 214 24.48 3.93 1.40
CA ASP A 214 24.73 4.21 0.00
C ASP A 214 26.22 4.01 -0.26
N LYS A 215 26.57 2.90 -0.91
CA LYS A 215 27.95 2.47 -1.10
C LYS A 215 28.46 3.11 -2.38
N PRO A 216 29.54 3.91 -2.32
CA PRO A 216 30.09 4.55 -3.50
C PRO A 216 30.43 3.51 -4.58
N ASN A 217 29.97 3.76 -5.80
CA ASN A 217 30.13 2.88 -6.97
C ASN A 217 29.42 1.52 -6.88
N ASP A 218 28.49 1.32 -5.93
CA ASP A 218 27.58 0.18 -5.91
C ASP A 218 26.20 0.64 -6.37
N LEU A 219 25.85 0.28 -7.60
CA LEU A 219 24.58 0.70 -8.21
C LEU A 219 23.35 0.03 -7.59
N LEU A 220 23.52 -1.02 -6.78
CA LEU A 220 22.41 -1.81 -6.25
C LEU A 220 22.14 -1.53 -4.78
N ASN A 221 23.18 -1.21 -4.00
CA ASN A 221 23.07 -1.04 -2.55
C ASN A 221 22.41 -2.25 -1.85
N HIS A 222 22.66 -3.45 -2.39
CA HIS A 222 22.06 -4.73 -1.99
C HIS A 222 23.08 -5.68 -1.35
N ASP A 223 23.95 -5.13 -0.50
CA ASP A 223 25.07 -5.83 0.11
C ASP A 223 24.72 -6.34 1.51
N ALA A 224 24.67 -7.66 1.64
CA ALA A 224 24.37 -8.36 2.88
C ALA A 224 25.28 -7.98 4.06
N ALA A 225 26.59 -7.80 3.83
CA ALA A 225 27.53 -7.50 4.89
C ALA A 225 27.27 -6.10 5.47
N PHE A 226 26.88 -5.14 4.63
CA PHE A 226 26.50 -3.80 5.06
C PHE A 226 25.24 -3.82 5.91
N TYR A 227 24.21 -4.58 5.53
CA TYR A 227 23.02 -4.77 6.35
C TYR A 227 23.36 -5.34 7.73
N LEU A 228 24.12 -6.43 7.77
CA LEU A 228 24.43 -7.17 9.00
C LEU A 228 25.35 -6.39 9.94
N GLY A 229 26.31 -5.64 9.39
CA GLY A 229 27.27 -4.82 10.15
C GLY A 229 26.79 -3.41 10.46
N HIS A 230 25.63 -2.97 9.96
CA HIS A 230 25.14 -1.61 10.14
C HIS A 230 25.02 -1.25 11.65
N PRO A 231 25.39 -0.03 12.09
CA PRO A 231 25.32 0.34 13.51
C PRO A 231 23.94 0.14 14.15
N ALA A 232 22.87 0.42 13.42
CA ALA A 232 21.50 0.14 13.88
C ALA A 232 21.23 -1.36 14.05
N THR A 233 21.73 -2.21 13.14
CA THR A 233 21.62 -3.67 13.26
C THR A 233 22.38 -4.17 14.50
N VAL A 234 23.59 -3.65 14.74
CA VAL A 234 24.37 -3.96 15.96
C VAL A 234 23.59 -3.57 17.21
N ALA A 235 23.03 -2.37 17.26
CA ALA A 235 22.34 -1.83 18.42
C ALA A 235 20.98 -2.51 18.68
N ASP A 236 20.17 -2.70 17.64
CA ASP A 236 18.76 -3.08 17.75
C ASP A 236 18.49 -4.55 17.47
N VAL A 237 19.42 -5.26 16.83
CA VAL A 237 19.27 -6.68 16.53
C VAL A 237 20.27 -7.50 17.33
N TRP A 238 21.57 -7.36 17.05
CA TRP A 238 22.58 -8.25 17.61
C TRP A 238 22.61 -8.24 19.14
N ARG A 239 22.54 -7.07 19.80
CA ARG A 239 22.44 -6.99 21.27
C ARG A 239 21.17 -7.67 21.84
N ARG A 240 20.08 -7.72 21.07
CA ARG A 240 18.77 -8.25 21.50
C ARG A 240 18.58 -9.73 21.15
N VAL A 241 19.40 -10.26 20.24
CA VAL A 241 19.42 -11.69 19.94
C VAL A 241 19.86 -12.50 21.17
N PHE A 242 20.66 -11.93 22.07
CA PHE A 242 21.22 -12.65 23.25
C PHE A 242 20.58 -12.27 24.59
N THR A 243 19.91 -11.12 24.67
CA THR A 243 19.27 -10.70 25.92
C THR A 243 17.86 -11.31 26.03
N PRO A 244 17.53 -12.11 27.07
CA PRO A 244 16.13 -12.48 27.33
C PRO A 244 15.33 -11.20 27.62
N PRO A 245 14.04 -11.11 27.22
CA PRO A 245 13.25 -9.92 27.46
C PRO A 245 13.10 -9.68 28.97
N SER A 246 13.91 -8.76 29.53
CA SER A 246 13.74 -8.38 30.93
C SER A 246 12.46 -7.54 31.06
N LYS A 247 11.58 -7.96 31.97
CA LYS A 247 10.29 -7.29 32.24
C LYS A 247 10.45 -5.80 32.64
N SER A 248 11.65 -5.39 33.06
CA SER A 248 11.97 -4.02 33.47
C SER A 248 12.40 -3.09 32.32
N ARG A 249 13.02 -3.60 31.23
CA ARG A 249 13.43 -2.78 30.07
C ARG A 249 12.35 -2.57 29.02
N ALA A 250 11.39 -3.50 28.89
CA ALA A 250 10.21 -3.29 28.03
C ALA A 250 9.37 -2.07 28.46
N LEU A 251 9.50 -1.64 29.73
CA LEU A 251 8.91 -0.40 30.24
C LEU A 251 9.75 0.82 29.84
N GLY A 252 11.09 0.71 29.83
CA GLY A 252 12.01 1.78 29.43
C GLY A 252 11.98 2.10 27.94
N GLU A 253 11.86 1.09 27.07
CA GLU A 253 11.68 1.29 25.62
C GLU A 253 10.33 1.91 25.28
N LYS A 254 9.25 1.45 25.92
CA LYS A 254 7.93 2.09 25.77
C LYS A 254 7.93 3.54 26.25
N VAL A 255 8.73 3.88 27.25
CA VAL A 255 8.87 5.26 27.76
C VAL A 255 9.77 6.11 26.85
N PHE A 256 10.81 5.54 26.26
CA PHE A 256 11.70 6.25 25.32
C PHE A 256 11.04 6.46 23.95
N ASP A 257 10.31 5.47 23.42
CA ASP A 257 9.46 5.63 22.24
C ASP A 257 8.28 6.58 22.50
N ALA A 258 7.68 6.56 23.69
CA ALA A 258 6.65 7.54 24.06
C ALA A 258 7.20 8.97 24.25
N ALA A 259 8.48 9.11 24.63
CA ALA A 259 9.16 10.40 24.74
C ALA A 259 9.51 10.99 23.36
N LEU A 260 9.82 10.14 22.38
CA LEU A 260 9.97 10.54 20.97
C LEU A 260 8.62 10.75 20.25
N ARG A 261 7.53 10.15 20.75
CA ARG A 261 6.17 10.24 20.17
C ARG A 261 5.17 11.11 20.95
N GLY A 262 5.62 11.87 21.95
CA GLY A 262 4.79 12.85 22.67
C GLY A 262 3.43 12.32 23.15
N GLY A 263 3.40 11.49 24.20
CA GLY A 263 2.14 11.03 24.78
C GLY A 263 2.27 10.43 26.18
N ASN A 264 1.62 11.04 27.15
CA ASN A 264 1.70 10.77 28.59
C ASN A 264 1.01 9.44 28.97
N ALA A 265 1.73 8.48 29.58
CA ALA A 265 1.18 7.18 30.01
C ALA A 265 1.18 7.04 31.54
N GLY A 266 -0.02 7.08 32.13
CA GLY A 266 -0.29 6.79 33.55
C GLY A 266 -1.03 5.44 33.73
N ARG A 267 -0.61 4.68 34.76
CA ARG A 267 -1.02 3.30 35.09
C ARG A 267 -2.51 3.07 35.41
N GLY A 268 -3.02 1.92 34.95
CA GLY A 268 -3.54 0.86 35.83
C GLY A 268 -4.97 0.98 36.39
N LYS A 269 -5.98 0.76 35.55
CA LYS A 269 -7.23 0.06 35.87
C LYS A 269 -7.64 -0.75 34.62
N ARG A 270 -8.30 -1.89 34.80
CA ARG A 270 -8.85 -2.70 33.70
C ARG A 270 -9.90 -1.86 32.98
N ALA A 271 -9.45 -1.11 31.98
CA ALA A 271 -10.23 -0.08 31.31
C ALA A 271 -11.29 -0.74 30.43
N ALA A 272 -12.47 -0.11 30.35
CA ALA A 272 -13.36 -0.31 29.22
C ALA A 272 -12.55 -0.20 27.92
N ALA A 273 -12.93 -0.95 26.88
CA ALA A 273 -12.27 -0.85 25.58
C ALA A 273 -12.02 0.64 25.25
N PRO A 274 -10.77 1.05 24.98
CA PRO A 274 -10.47 2.45 24.75
C PRO A 274 -11.41 2.97 23.66
N ALA A 275 -11.95 4.17 23.86
CA ALA A 275 -12.77 4.80 22.83
C ALA A 275 -11.98 4.78 21.51
N PRO A 276 -12.64 4.50 20.37
CA PRO A 276 -11.95 4.38 19.10
C PRO A 276 -11.16 5.65 18.82
N ASN A 277 -9.87 5.53 18.46
CA ASN A 277 -9.12 6.68 18.00
C ASN A 277 -9.66 7.07 16.62
N ARG A 278 -10.11 8.32 16.48
CA ARG A 278 -10.73 8.86 15.27
C ARG A 278 -9.84 9.93 14.67
N LYS A 279 -9.27 9.66 13.50
CA LYS A 279 -8.50 10.66 12.71
C LYS A 279 -9.19 10.95 11.39
N ALA A 280 -9.16 12.21 10.97
CA ALA A 280 -9.62 12.62 9.66
C ALA A 280 -8.60 13.49 8.92
N LEU A 281 -8.50 13.28 7.61
CA LEU A 281 -7.76 14.13 6.68
C LEU A 281 -8.72 14.67 5.63
N LEU A 282 -8.82 15.98 5.52
CA LEU A 282 -9.70 16.68 4.58
C LEU A 282 -8.87 17.53 3.62
N ILE A 283 -8.99 17.27 2.32
CA ILE A 283 -8.22 17.92 1.27
C ILE A 283 -9.18 18.64 0.33
N GLY A 284 -8.91 19.92 0.06
CA GLY A 284 -9.74 20.75 -0.81
C GLY A 284 -8.90 21.65 -1.70
N ILE A 285 -9.09 21.59 -3.02
CA ILE A 285 -8.28 22.36 -3.97
C ILE A 285 -9.20 23.13 -4.92
N ASN A 286 -9.17 24.45 -4.82
CA ASN A 286 -9.83 25.39 -5.73
C ASN A 286 -8.81 26.08 -6.64
N GLN A 287 -7.67 26.50 -6.08
CA GLN A 287 -6.69 27.36 -6.73
C GLN A 287 -5.66 26.58 -7.53
N TYR A 288 -6.10 25.91 -8.59
CA TYR A 288 -5.19 25.33 -9.57
C TYR A 288 -4.41 26.43 -10.32
N PRO A 289 -3.13 26.18 -10.69
CA PRO A 289 -2.30 27.16 -11.40
C PRO A 289 -2.92 27.64 -12.70
N ASP A 290 -3.48 26.72 -13.49
CA ASP A 290 -4.26 27.05 -14.69
C ASP A 290 -5.61 27.68 -14.28
N PRO A 291 -5.88 28.95 -14.65
CA PRO A 291 -7.17 29.59 -14.38
C PRO A 291 -8.38 28.83 -14.91
N ALA A 292 -8.26 28.10 -16.03
CA ALA A 292 -9.34 27.29 -16.59
C ALA A 292 -9.65 26.04 -15.75
N ALA A 293 -8.68 25.57 -14.95
CA ALA A 293 -8.84 24.46 -14.02
C ALA A 293 -9.28 24.91 -12.61
N ARG A 294 -9.58 26.18 -12.38
CA ARG A 294 -10.00 26.63 -11.03
C ARG A 294 -11.42 26.19 -10.71
N LEU A 295 -11.59 25.69 -9.49
CA LEU A 295 -12.85 25.29 -8.88
C LEU A 295 -13.26 26.29 -7.80
N GLU A 296 -14.52 26.26 -7.38
CA GLU A 296 -15.07 27.20 -6.38
C GLU A 296 -15.54 26.50 -5.10
N GLY A 297 -15.97 25.23 -5.19
CA GLY A 297 -16.65 24.54 -4.10
C GLY A 297 -15.78 23.69 -3.18
N CYS A 298 -14.54 23.35 -3.56
CA CYS A 298 -13.76 22.33 -2.85
C CYS A 298 -13.39 22.73 -1.42
N VAL A 299 -13.02 23.99 -1.23
CA VAL A 299 -12.71 24.52 0.11
C VAL A 299 -13.97 24.53 1.00
N ASN A 300 -15.13 24.89 0.44
CA ASN A 300 -16.40 24.88 1.17
C ASN A 300 -16.82 23.45 1.55
N ASP A 301 -16.58 22.48 0.65
CA ASP A 301 -16.80 21.07 0.90
C ASP A 301 -16.00 20.57 2.10
N VAL A 302 -14.72 20.96 2.21
CA VAL A 302 -13.87 20.60 3.35
C VAL A 302 -14.43 21.14 4.66
N PHE A 303 -14.86 22.40 4.71
CA PHE A 303 -15.43 22.97 5.93
C PHE A 303 -16.74 22.29 6.33
N ARG A 304 -17.60 21.98 5.35
CA ARG A 304 -18.85 21.25 5.56
C ARG A 304 -18.62 19.83 6.07
N MET A 305 -17.64 19.12 5.52
CA MET A 305 -17.25 17.79 6.01
C MET A 305 -16.62 17.85 7.40
N SER A 306 -15.78 18.85 7.68
CA SER A 306 -15.22 19.07 9.02
C SER A 306 -16.32 19.25 10.06
N ALA A 307 -17.32 20.10 9.80
CA ALA A 307 -18.46 20.28 10.68
C ALA A 307 -19.25 18.95 10.87
N THR A 308 -19.50 18.24 9.77
CA THR A 308 -20.20 16.94 9.80
C THR A 308 -19.50 15.93 10.70
N LEU A 309 -18.16 15.82 10.60
CA LEU A 309 -17.33 14.91 11.38
C LEU A 309 -17.19 15.34 12.85
N GLN A 310 -17.12 16.64 13.13
CA GLN A 310 -17.11 17.12 14.52
C GLN A 310 -18.43 16.81 15.23
N GLU A 311 -19.56 17.02 14.56
CA GLU A 311 -20.88 16.60 15.07
C GLU A 311 -20.99 15.06 15.23
N SER A 312 -20.15 14.31 14.51
CA SER A 312 -20.01 12.86 14.64
C SER A 312 -19.09 12.41 15.78
N GLY A 313 -18.45 13.35 16.48
CA GLY A 313 -17.52 13.08 17.57
C GLY A 313 -16.09 12.78 17.12
N PHE A 314 -15.65 13.32 15.97
CA PHE A 314 -14.22 13.52 15.72
C PHE A 314 -13.76 14.75 16.49
N ALA A 315 -12.68 14.64 17.26
CA ALA A 315 -12.11 15.77 17.96
C ALA A 315 -11.49 16.75 16.94
N PRO A 316 -11.63 18.07 17.11
CA PRO A 316 -11.05 19.05 16.17
C PRO A 316 -9.53 18.86 15.95
N ASP A 317 -8.79 18.53 17.00
CA ASP A 317 -7.33 18.31 16.94
C ASP A 317 -6.94 17.04 16.14
N GLU A 318 -7.89 16.12 15.96
CA GLU A 318 -7.71 14.89 15.16
C GLU A 318 -8.22 15.04 13.71
N ILE A 319 -8.58 16.27 13.30
CA ILE A 319 -8.95 16.60 11.92
C ILE A 319 -7.87 17.47 11.31
N ARG A 320 -7.12 16.93 10.33
CA ARG A 320 -6.16 17.71 9.54
C ARG A 320 -6.78 18.18 8.24
N VAL A 321 -6.54 19.45 7.92
CA VAL A 321 -7.05 20.11 6.71
C VAL A 321 -5.88 20.57 5.83
N VAL A 322 -5.96 20.26 4.53
CA VAL A 322 -4.97 20.65 3.52
C VAL A 322 -5.71 21.37 2.39
N LEU A 323 -5.35 22.62 2.12
CA LEU A 323 -6.05 23.47 1.16
C LEU A 323 -5.09 24.06 0.14
N ASP A 324 -5.56 24.14 -1.11
CA ASP A 324 -4.96 24.91 -2.20
C ASP A 324 -3.43 24.74 -2.30
N SER A 325 -2.65 25.80 -2.13
CA SER A 325 -1.19 25.80 -2.29
C SER A 325 -0.45 24.83 -1.36
N ARG A 326 -1.08 24.34 -0.29
CA ARG A 326 -0.51 23.32 0.62
C ARG A 326 -0.82 21.90 0.17
N ALA A 327 -1.75 21.71 -0.76
CA ALA A 327 -2.16 20.42 -1.28
C ALA A 327 -1.25 19.95 -2.43
N THR A 328 0.07 20.04 -2.21
CA THR A 328 1.08 19.48 -3.11
C THR A 328 1.09 17.96 -3.03
N ALA A 329 1.67 17.27 -4.01
CA ALA A 329 1.76 15.81 -4.00
C ALA A 329 2.48 15.31 -2.73
N GLU A 330 3.65 15.87 -2.44
CA GLU A 330 4.40 15.59 -1.21
C GLU A 330 3.57 15.91 0.04
N GLY A 331 2.93 17.09 0.08
CA GLY A 331 2.11 17.52 1.19
C GLY A 331 0.97 16.56 1.48
N ILE A 332 0.27 16.08 0.44
CA ILE A 332 -0.82 15.10 0.57
C ILE A 332 -0.30 13.75 1.07
N VAL A 333 0.79 13.23 0.49
CA VAL A 333 1.40 11.95 0.90
C VAL A 333 1.81 11.97 2.37
N GLU A 334 2.43 13.05 2.83
CA GLU A 334 2.81 13.24 4.24
C GLU A 334 1.59 13.13 5.17
N ARG A 335 0.47 13.79 4.84
CA ARG A 335 -0.76 13.71 5.67
C ARG A 335 -1.42 12.34 5.58
N LEU A 336 -1.37 11.68 4.43
CA LEU A 336 -1.91 10.33 4.28
C LEU A 336 -1.13 9.35 5.17
N HIS A 337 0.19 9.48 5.27
CA HIS A 337 0.98 8.74 6.25
C HIS A 337 0.50 9.02 7.66
N TRP A 338 0.41 10.29 8.10
CA TRP A 338 -0.11 10.60 9.43
C TRP A 338 -1.50 10.01 9.73
N LEU A 339 -2.40 10.01 8.74
CA LEU A 339 -3.75 9.49 8.88
C LEU A 339 -3.70 7.99 9.19
N LEU A 340 -2.90 7.24 8.46
CA LEU A 340 -2.93 5.77 8.46
C LEU A 340 -1.88 5.15 9.40
N ASP A 341 -0.93 5.94 9.88
CA ASP A 341 0.10 5.50 10.82
C ASP A 341 -0.48 5.13 12.20
N ASP A 342 0.14 4.13 12.83
CA ASP A 342 -0.25 3.57 14.15
C ASP A 342 -1.75 3.19 14.25
N THR A 343 -2.39 2.81 13.14
CA THR A 343 -3.80 2.40 13.14
C THR A 343 -3.98 1.04 13.79
N ARG A 344 -4.79 1.00 14.85
CA ARG A 344 -5.07 -0.21 15.64
C ARG A 344 -6.45 -0.79 15.34
N ALA A 345 -6.69 -2.01 15.80
CA ALA A 345 -8.02 -2.61 15.76
C ALA A 345 -9.05 -1.70 16.47
N GLY A 346 -10.19 -1.46 15.81
CA GLY A 346 -11.27 -0.61 16.31
C GLY A 346 -11.12 0.88 16.03
N ASP A 347 -9.95 1.34 15.55
CA ASP A 347 -9.75 2.73 15.17
C ASP A 347 -10.60 3.14 13.96
N GLU A 348 -10.95 4.43 13.88
CA GLU A 348 -11.69 5.00 12.75
C GLU A 348 -10.82 6.03 12.02
N ARG A 349 -10.80 5.94 10.69
CA ARG A 349 -10.06 6.80 9.78
C ARG A 349 -11.02 7.34 8.73
N PHE A 350 -10.93 8.65 8.47
CA PHE A 350 -11.71 9.30 7.43
C PHE A 350 -10.79 10.10 6.50
N LEU A 351 -10.83 9.80 5.21
CA LEU A 351 -10.21 10.63 4.17
C LEU A 351 -11.31 11.31 3.37
N PHE A 352 -11.17 12.61 3.14
CA PHE A 352 -11.98 13.38 2.23
C PHE A 352 -11.10 14.11 1.23
N TYR A 353 -11.42 13.99 -0.05
CA TYR A 353 -10.77 14.74 -1.13
C TYR A 353 -11.83 15.42 -2.00
N SER A 354 -11.67 16.72 -2.20
CA SER A 354 -12.48 17.53 -3.11
C SER A 354 -11.55 18.35 -4.01
N GLY A 355 -11.61 18.12 -5.32
CA GLY A 355 -10.68 18.68 -6.30
C GLY A 355 -10.78 17.98 -7.65
N HIS A 356 -9.76 18.14 -8.48
CA HIS A 356 -9.66 17.42 -9.75
C HIS A 356 -9.18 15.97 -9.57
N GLY A 357 -9.71 15.09 -10.41
CA GLY A 357 -9.10 13.80 -10.73
C GLY A 357 -8.74 13.76 -12.22
N ALA A 358 -7.87 12.83 -12.57
CA ALA A 358 -7.49 12.57 -13.96
C ALA A 358 -7.20 11.08 -14.20
N GLN A 359 -7.12 10.72 -15.48
CA GLN A 359 -6.62 9.45 -15.96
C GLN A 359 -5.35 9.68 -16.77
N MET A 360 -4.29 8.94 -16.46
CA MET A 360 -3.02 9.01 -17.17
C MET A 360 -2.62 7.64 -17.72
N PRO A 361 -2.14 7.56 -18.97
CA PRO A 361 -1.57 6.31 -19.48
C PRO A 361 -0.38 5.90 -18.60
N SER A 362 -0.46 4.71 -18.02
CA SER A 362 0.65 4.11 -17.28
C SER A 362 1.58 3.40 -18.26
N LEU A 363 2.88 3.40 -17.96
CA LEU A 363 3.83 2.60 -18.72
C LEU A 363 3.89 1.19 -18.15
N ASN A 364 3.88 0.22 -19.05
CA ASN A 364 4.25 -1.15 -18.76
C ASN A 364 5.76 -1.25 -18.53
N PRO A 365 6.26 -2.38 -18.03
CA PRO A 365 7.69 -2.59 -17.86
C PRO A 365 8.56 -2.44 -19.11
N ARG A 366 7.98 -2.57 -20.31
CA ARG A 366 8.64 -2.38 -21.61
C ARG A 366 8.66 -0.90 -22.03
N GLY A 367 8.12 0.00 -21.21
CA GLY A 367 8.01 1.43 -21.49
C GLY A 367 6.85 1.77 -22.43
N GLU A 368 5.93 0.85 -22.68
CA GLU A 368 4.77 1.05 -23.56
C GLU A 368 3.52 1.35 -22.73
N SER A 369 2.65 2.23 -23.23
CA SER A 369 1.36 2.44 -22.57
C SER A 369 0.44 1.24 -22.76
N ASP A 370 0.01 0.63 -21.65
CA ASP A 370 -0.83 -0.58 -21.62
C ASP A 370 -2.14 -0.43 -20.83
N ARG A 371 -2.29 0.63 -20.03
CA ARG A 371 -3.51 0.93 -19.25
C ARG A 371 -3.60 2.41 -18.89
N MET A 372 -4.78 2.86 -18.47
CA MET A 372 -4.97 4.13 -17.77
C MET A 372 -4.94 3.91 -16.25
N ASP A 373 -4.15 4.70 -15.53
CA ASP A 373 -4.22 4.81 -14.08
C ASP A 373 -5.08 6.03 -13.69
N GLU A 374 -5.96 5.87 -12.71
CA GLU A 374 -6.65 6.99 -12.07
C GLU A 374 -5.74 7.65 -11.05
N CYS A 375 -5.79 8.97 -10.98
CA CYS A 375 -5.07 9.74 -9.98
C CYS A 375 -5.89 10.92 -9.45
N LEU A 376 -5.58 11.32 -8.22
CA LEU A 376 -5.92 12.63 -7.71
C LEU A 376 -4.91 13.64 -8.26
N CYS A 377 -5.38 14.87 -8.49
CA CYS A 377 -4.58 15.98 -8.99
C CYS A 377 -4.27 16.98 -7.86
N PRO A 378 -3.11 16.85 -7.19
CA PRO A 378 -2.53 17.89 -6.35
C PRO A 378 -2.46 19.26 -7.04
N VAL A 379 -2.22 20.32 -6.26
CA VAL A 379 -2.12 21.69 -6.80
C VAL A 379 -0.92 21.87 -7.74
N ASP A 380 0.13 21.07 -7.57
CA ASP A 380 1.36 21.00 -8.37
C ASP A 380 1.31 19.92 -9.46
N PHE A 381 0.14 19.34 -9.74
CA PHE A 381 -0.02 18.31 -10.77
C PHE A 381 0.39 18.79 -12.17
N ASP A 382 1.26 18.04 -12.82
CA ASP A 382 1.88 18.37 -14.10
C ASP A 382 1.83 17.22 -15.12
N TRP A 383 0.88 16.29 -14.97
CA TRP A 383 0.77 15.07 -15.78
C TRP A 383 1.94 14.09 -15.66
N THR A 384 2.78 14.24 -14.62
CA THR A 384 3.80 13.25 -14.25
C THR A 384 3.35 12.40 -13.07
N ALA A 385 3.92 11.20 -12.94
CA ALA A 385 3.66 10.32 -11.79
C ALA A 385 4.19 10.90 -10.45
N ALA A 386 5.17 11.80 -10.49
CA ALA A 386 5.76 12.40 -9.30
C ALA A 386 4.81 13.40 -8.62
N HIS A 387 4.05 14.16 -9.42
CA HIS A 387 3.06 15.13 -8.91
C HIS A 387 1.62 14.61 -8.94
N ALA A 388 1.44 13.29 -9.02
CA ALA A 388 0.13 12.64 -8.98
C ALA A 388 0.01 11.73 -7.75
N ILE A 389 -1.21 11.60 -7.22
CA ILE A 389 -1.52 10.53 -6.25
C ILE A 389 -2.27 9.43 -6.99
N THR A 390 -1.54 8.41 -7.40
CA THR A 390 -2.08 7.28 -8.17
C THR A 390 -2.88 6.33 -7.30
N ASP A 391 -3.80 5.57 -7.92
CA ASP A 391 -4.53 4.47 -7.27
C ASP A 391 -3.60 3.47 -6.59
N LYS A 392 -2.45 3.16 -7.20
CA LYS A 392 -1.45 2.24 -6.66
C LYS A 392 -0.83 2.78 -5.38
N GLN A 393 -0.36 4.03 -5.40
CA GLN A 393 0.22 4.67 -4.21
C GLN A 393 -0.81 4.72 -3.07
N PHE A 394 -2.04 5.14 -3.36
CA PHE A 394 -3.08 5.22 -2.35
C PHE A 394 -3.44 3.83 -1.79
N ARG A 395 -3.52 2.81 -2.66
CA ARG A 395 -3.79 1.43 -2.27
C ARG A 395 -2.81 0.90 -1.23
N GLU A 396 -1.53 1.13 -1.48
CA GLU A 396 -0.45 0.58 -0.69
C GLU A 396 -0.42 1.10 0.76
N LEU A 397 -1.03 2.25 1.00
CA LEU A 397 -1.10 2.84 2.33
C LEU A 397 -2.06 2.12 3.27
N TYR A 398 -3.12 1.48 2.73
CA TYR A 398 -4.15 0.88 3.57
C TYR A 398 -4.20 -0.65 3.54
N THR A 399 -3.50 -1.34 2.62
CA THR A 399 -3.64 -2.80 2.43
C THR A 399 -3.28 -3.64 3.66
N GLN A 400 -2.38 -3.12 4.50
CA GLN A 400 -1.92 -3.76 5.73
C GLN A 400 -2.68 -3.34 7.00
N LEU A 401 -3.68 -2.46 6.90
CA LEU A 401 -4.44 -2.03 8.08
C LEU A 401 -5.11 -3.23 8.79
N PRO A 402 -5.32 -3.16 10.11
CA PRO A 402 -6.07 -4.18 10.84
C PRO A 402 -7.49 -4.33 10.28
N TYR A 403 -8.00 -5.55 10.13
CA TYR A 403 -9.36 -5.78 9.60
C TYR A 403 -10.46 -5.13 10.43
N ASP A 404 -10.24 -5.00 11.74
CA ASP A 404 -11.19 -4.39 12.66
C ASP A 404 -11.10 -2.85 12.68
N ALA A 405 -10.15 -2.25 11.95
CA ALA A 405 -10.13 -0.82 11.74
C ALA A 405 -11.22 -0.40 10.74
N ARG A 406 -11.73 0.82 10.88
CA ARG A 406 -12.75 1.40 10.00
C ARG A 406 -12.17 2.55 9.21
N PHE A 407 -11.79 2.31 7.97
CA PHE A 407 -11.32 3.36 7.08
C PHE A 407 -12.36 3.66 5.99
N ILE A 408 -12.74 4.94 5.92
CA ILE A 408 -13.64 5.48 4.91
C ILE A 408 -12.90 6.54 4.11
N ALA A 409 -12.91 6.43 2.79
CA ALA A 409 -12.38 7.45 1.90
C ALA A 409 -13.47 7.95 0.98
N MET A 410 -13.65 9.27 0.92
CA MET A 410 -14.65 9.95 0.13
C MET A 410 -13.98 10.88 -0.89
N PHE A 411 -14.32 10.70 -2.16
CA PHE A 411 -13.76 11.42 -3.29
C PHE A 411 -14.84 12.19 -4.04
N ASP A 412 -14.81 13.52 -3.96
CA ASP A 412 -15.63 14.45 -4.74
C ASP A 412 -14.84 15.02 -5.92
N CYS A 413 -14.50 14.12 -6.85
CA CYS A 413 -13.77 14.37 -8.08
C CYS A 413 -14.27 13.47 -9.22
N CYS A 414 -13.89 13.78 -10.46
CA CYS A 414 -14.11 12.92 -11.64
C CYS A 414 -12.77 12.40 -12.15
N HIS A 415 -12.76 11.19 -12.69
CA HIS A 415 -11.60 10.64 -13.39
C HIS A 415 -11.80 10.58 -14.92
N SER A 416 -13.03 10.74 -15.40
CA SER A 416 -13.29 10.93 -16.83
C SER A 416 -12.90 12.34 -17.26
N GLY A 417 -12.00 12.44 -18.25
CA GLY A 417 -11.85 13.67 -19.02
C GLY A 417 -13.13 13.90 -19.86
N GLY A 418 -13.65 15.12 -19.86
CA GLY A 418 -14.85 15.45 -20.62
C GLY A 418 -15.43 16.84 -20.32
N MET A 419 -16.13 17.39 -21.31
CA MET A 419 -16.81 18.68 -21.21
C MET A 419 -18.28 18.45 -20.84
N THR A 420 -18.79 19.10 -19.79
CA THR A 420 -20.22 19.08 -19.47
C THR A 420 -21.00 19.86 -20.52
N ARG A 421 -22.11 19.30 -21.02
CA ARG A 421 -23.01 19.96 -21.98
C ARG A 421 -23.79 21.14 -21.38
N ASP A 422 -23.86 21.24 -20.04
CA ASP A 422 -24.76 22.17 -19.33
C ASP A 422 -24.06 23.26 -18.49
N GLY A 423 -22.86 23.71 -18.89
CA GLY A 423 -22.22 24.91 -18.31
C GLY A 423 -21.68 24.78 -16.87
N GLY A 424 -21.73 23.59 -16.25
CA GLY A 424 -21.02 23.29 -15.00
C GLY A 424 -19.51 23.24 -15.18
N ARG A 425 -18.73 23.44 -14.11
CA ARG A 425 -17.29 23.16 -14.11
C ARG A 425 -17.07 21.72 -13.68
N PRO A 426 -16.64 20.81 -14.58
CA PRO A 426 -16.38 19.43 -14.21
C PRO A 426 -15.14 19.35 -13.31
N ARG A 427 -15.19 18.48 -12.31
CA ARG A 427 -14.06 18.21 -11.39
C ARG A 427 -13.10 17.16 -11.95
N GLY A 428 -12.86 17.18 -13.26
CA GLY A 428 -11.97 16.27 -13.98
C GLY A 428 -11.11 17.04 -14.99
N LEU A 429 -9.84 16.66 -15.14
CA LEU A 429 -8.93 17.30 -16.10
C LEU A 429 -8.88 16.55 -17.43
N THR A 430 -8.78 17.30 -18.52
CA THR A 430 -8.55 16.73 -19.86
C THR A 430 -7.04 16.65 -20.10
N PRO A 431 -6.50 15.49 -20.52
CA PRO A 431 -5.07 15.36 -20.81
C PRO A 431 -4.64 16.24 -21.98
N PRO A 432 -3.43 16.83 -21.93
CA PRO A 432 -2.84 17.53 -23.07
C PRO A 432 -2.63 16.57 -24.24
N ASP A 433 -2.46 17.12 -25.44
CA ASP A 433 -2.43 16.37 -26.70
C ASP A 433 -1.38 15.25 -26.70
N ASP A 434 -0.19 15.51 -26.15
CA ASP A 434 0.93 14.57 -26.09
C ASP A 434 0.65 13.38 -25.17
N ILE A 435 -0.06 13.60 -24.05
CA ILE A 435 -0.50 12.55 -23.13
C ILE A 435 -1.65 11.76 -23.75
N ARG A 436 -2.64 12.44 -24.33
CA ARG A 436 -3.78 11.80 -24.98
C ARG A 436 -3.35 10.91 -26.16
N HIS A 437 -2.36 11.36 -26.94
CA HIS A 437 -1.83 10.62 -28.09
C HIS A 437 -1.31 9.22 -27.69
N ARG A 438 -0.80 9.05 -26.45
CA ARG A 438 -0.33 7.74 -25.96
C ARG A 438 -1.46 6.70 -25.84
N ALA A 439 -2.71 7.14 -25.74
CA ALA A 439 -3.90 6.29 -25.72
C ALA A 439 -4.50 6.04 -27.12
N LEU A 440 -3.93 6.61 -28.18
CA LEU A 440 -4.43 6.52 -29.55
C LEU A 440 -3.48 5.71 -30.44
N ARG A 441 -4.02 5.19 -31.54
CA ARG A 441 -3.27 4.63 -32.68
C ARG A 441 -3.84 5.19 -33.98
N TRP A 442 -2.99 5.34 -34.98
CA TRP A 442 -3.45 5.61 -36.35
C TRP A 442 -4.09 4.33 -36.90
N ASP A 443 -5.27 4.48 -37.50
CA ASP A 443 -5.95 3.42 -38.22
C ASP A 443 -5.95 3.77 -39.70
N ALA A 444 -5.17 3.02 -40.49
CA ALA A 444 -4.96 3.31 -41.90
C ALA A 444 -6.24 3.11 -42.74
N ASP A 445 -7.06 2.13 -42.37
CA ASP A 445 -8.28 1.78 -43.09
C ASP A 445 -9.34 2.87 -42.97
N SER A 446 -9.52 3.43 -41.77
CA SER A 446 -10.44 4.54 -41.52
C SER A 446 -9.80 5.93 -41.68
N GLN A 447 -8.49 6.00 -41.93
CA GLN A 447 -7.69 7.23 -42.01
C GLN A 447 -7.91 8.18 -40.82
N MET A 448 -7.99 7.63 -39.61
CA MET A 448 -8.22 8.42 -38.40
C MET A 448 -7.48 7.85 -37.18
N TRP A 449 -7.35 8.70 -36.16
CA TRP A 449 -6.85 8.30 -34.85
C TRP A 449 -7.96 7.62 -34.06
N VAL A 450 -7.73 6.37 -33.68
CA VAL A 450 -8.69 5.56 -32.89
C VAL A 450 -8.08 5.20 -31.53
N PRO A 451 -8.91 4.93 -30.49
CA PRO A 451 -8.41 4.40 -29.23
C PRO A 451 -7.63 3.10 -29.43
N ARG A 452 -6.55 2.91 -28.68
CA ARG A 452 -5.85 1.62 -28.62
C ARG A 452 -6.76 0.54 -28.04
N GLU A 453 -6.52 -0.72 -28.41
CA GLU A 453 -7.37 -1.85 -28.01
C GLU A 453 -7.51 -1.96 -26.49
N TRP A 454 -6.41 -1.78 -25.75
CA TRP A 454 -6.42 -1.81 -24.29
C TRP A 454 -7.27 -0.70 -23.67
N VAL A 455 -7.36 0.48 -24.30
CA VAL A 455 -8.22 1.59 -23.84
C VAL A 455 -9.68 1.19 -23.97
N SER A 456 -10.05 0.63 -25.12
CA SER A 456 -11.41 0.17 -25.39
C SER A 456 -11.80 -0.99 -24.46
N ALA A 457 -10.89 -1.94 -24.24
CA ALA A 457 -11.10 -3.06 -23.32
C ALA A 457 -11.29 -2.59 -21.87
N GLN A 458 -10.51 -1.59 -21.43
CA GLN A 458 -10.62 -1.02 -20.08
C GLN A 458 -11.97 -0.29 -19.90
N LYS A 459 -12.41 0.51 -20.88
CA LYS A 459 -13.72 1.19 -20.84
C LYS A 459 -14.88 0.19 -20.77
N GLU A 460 -14.79 -0.91 -21.52
CA GLU A 460 -15.80 -1.97 -21.48
C GLU A 460 -15.84 -2.65 -20.10
N ALA A 461 -14.66 -2.97 -19.54
CA ALA A 461 -14.56 -3.56 -18.21
C ALA A 461 -15.12 -2.66 -17.11
N ALA A 462 -14.85 -1.35 -17.20
CA ALA A 462 -15.37 -0.31 -16.30
C ALA A 462 -16.91 -0.27 -16.32
N ARG A 463 -17.51 -0.27 -17.52
CA ARG A 463 -18.97 -0.27 -17.70
C ARG A 463 -19.63 -1.47 -17.03
N VAL A 464 -19.14 -2.68 -17.35
CA VAL A 464 -19.69 -3.94 -16.82
C VAL A 464 -19.66 -4.00 -15.29
N ALA A 465 -18.61 -3.45 -14.68
CA ALA A 465 -18.45 -3.51 -13.24
C ALA A 465 -19.25 -2.45 -12.48
N ALA A 466 -19.40 -1.24 -13.05
CA ALA A 466 -20.28 -0.20 -12.51
C ALA A 466 -21.73 -0.71 -12.38
N ASP A 467 -22.20 -1.50 -13.35
CA ASP A 467 -23.55 -2.06 -13.34
C ASP A 467 -23.75 -3.16 -12.28
N LYS A 468 -22.67 -3.81 -11.85
CA LYS A 468 -22.70 -4.90 -10.86
C LYS A 468 -22.40 -4.42 -9.43
N ASN A 469 -21.92 -3.19 -9.26
CA ASN A 469 -21.36 -2.67 -8.01
C ASN A 469 -20.37 -3.67 -7.36
N THR A 470 -19.65 -4.43 -8.19
CA THR A 470 -18.77 -5.52 -7.75
C THR A 470 -17.33 -5.05 -7.66
N VAL A 471 -16.67 -5.47 -6.59
CA VAL A 471 -15.23 -5.26 -6.32
C VAL A 471 -14.37 -6.37 -6.95
N THR A 472 -14.90 -7.17 -7.87
CA THR A 472 -14.24 -8.42 -8.31
C THR A 472 -14.46 -8.64 -9.80
N ASN A 473 -13.44 -8.36 -10.59
CA ASN A 473 -13.26 -9.05 -11.86
C ASN A 473 -11.78 -9.30 -12.12
N ALA A 474 -11.48 -10.40 -12.81
CA ALA A 474 -10.15 -10.77 -13.29
C ALA A 474 -9.53 -9.76 -14.27
N ARG A 475 -10.26 -8.70 -14.63
CA ARG A 475 -9.83 -7.64 -15.54
C ARG A 475 -9.29 -6.41 -14.82
N GLY A 476 -9.12 -6.48 -13.49
CA GLY A 476 -8.38 -5.49 -12.72
C GLY A 476 -8.92 -4.08 -12.90
N MET A 477 -10.12 -3.79 -12.38
CA MET A 477 -10.49 -2.39 -12.19
C MET A 477 -9.48 -1.72 -11.25
N SER A 478 -8.84 -0.66 -11.72
CA SER A 478 -7.97 0.24 -10.97
C SER A 478 -8.70 1.54 -10.66
N ARG A 479 -9.89 1.44 -10.05
CA ARG A 479 -10.52 2.63 -9.49
C ARG A 479 -9.70 3.09 -8.29
N LEU A 480 -9.55 4.40 -8.11
CA LEU A 480 -8.72 4.97 -7.05
C LEU A 480 -9.02 4.37 -5.67
N GLY A 481 -8.07 3.59 -5.12
CA GLY A 481 -8.23 2.96 -3.81
C GLY A 481 -8.98 1.62 -3.81
N CYS A 482 -9.20 0.99 -4.95
CA CYS A 482 -9.64 -0.40 -5.01
C CYS A 482 -8.44 -1.35 -4.87
N ALA A 483 -8.51 -2.27 -3.89
CA ALA A 483 -7.47 -3.28 -3.64
C ALA A 483 -7.39 -4.40 -4.71
N THR A 484 -8.27 -4.37 -5.70
CA THR A 484 -8.39 -5.33 -6.82
C THR A 484 -7.11 -5.47 -7.64
N GLY A 485 -6.33 -4.41 -7.78
CA GLY A 485 -5.03 -4.46 -8.48
C GLY A 485 -3.97 -5.33 -7.81
N LEU A 486 -4.22 -5.85 -6.60
CA LEU A 486 -3.39 -6.86 -5.92
C LEU A 486 -3.89 -8.29 -6.16
N ARG A 487 -4.99 -8.47 -6.90
CA ARG A 487 -5.53 -9.78 -7.30
C ARG A 487 -5.14 -10.02 -8.76
N GLY A 488 -3.85 -10.34 -8.97
CA GLY A 488 -3.30 -10.61 -10.30
C GLY A 488 -3.80 -11.91 -10.93
N HIS A 489 -4.36 -12.81 -10.10
CA HIS A 489 -4.87 -14.12 -10.51
C HIS A 489 -6.39 -14.22 -10.37
N ASP A 490 -6.96 -15.32 -10.88
CA ASP A 490 -8.38 -15.62 -10.71
C ASP A 490 -8.77 -15.79 -9.23
N ASP A 491 -10.08 -15.73 -8.96
CA ASP A 491 -10.62 -15.82 -7.60
C ASP A 491 -10.22 -17.13 -6.90
N LYS A 492 -10.04 -18.23 -7.65
CA LYS A 492 -9.65 -19.54 -7.10
C LYS A 492 -8.22 -19.51 -6.56
N HIS A 493 -7.29 -18.97 -7.35
CA HIS A 493 -5.90 -18.82 -6.93
C HIS A 493 -5.77 -17.87 -5.75
N TYR A 494 -6.43 -16.70 -5.82
CA TYR A 494 -6.47 -15.75 -4.73
C TYR A 494 -7.04 -16.36 -3.43
N ASP A 495 -8.14 -17.11 -3.53
CA ASP A 495 -8.75 -17.78 -2.39
C ASP A 495 -7.87 -18.88 -1.79
N ALA A 496 -7.14 -19.61 -2.64
CA ALA A 496 -6.16 -20.59 -2.19
C ALA A 496 -5.00 -19.93 -1.44
N ALA A 497 -4.44 -18.84 -1.99
CA ALA A 497 -3.34 -18.10 -1.38
C ALA A 497 -3.75 -17.54 -0.01
N ARG A 498 -4.83 -16.76 0.08
CA ARG A 498 -5.25 -16.18 1.38
C ARG A 498 -5.54 -17.24 2.45
N LYS A 499 -6.05 -18.42 2.05
CA LYS A 499 -6.28 -19.54 2.96
C LYS A 499 -4.96 -20.17 3.43
N ALA A 500 -3.99 -20.34 2.54
CA ALA A 500 -2.67 -20.90 2.88
C ALA A 500 -1.93 -20.02 3.90
N TYR A 501 -2.03 -18.70 3.77
CA TYR A 501 -1.38 -17.73 4.67
C TYR A 501 -2.28 -17.26 5.83
N GLY A 502 -3.48 -17.82 5.99
CA GLY A 502 -4.33 -17.59 7.16
C GLY A 502 -4.92 -16.18 7.29
N HIS A 503 -5.23 -15.49 6.19
CA HIS A 503 -5.82 -14.15 6.21
C HIS A 503 -7.01 -13.97 5.25
N GLN A 504 -7.66 -12.80 5.31
CA GLN A 504 -8.86 -12.48 4.50
C GLN A 504 -8.52 -11.73 3.19
N GLY A 505 -7.25 -11.39 3.00
CA GLY A 505 -6.73 -10.64 1.84
C GLY A 505 -6.24 -9.25 2.21
N PRO A 506 -5.91 -8.36 1.26
CA PRO A 506 -5.63 -6.97 1.58
C PRO A 506 -6.84 -6.32 2.27
N TYR A 507 -6.59 -5.41 3.20
CA TYR A 507 -7.64 -4.61 3.80
C TYR A 507 -8.39 -3.80 2.73
N LEU A 508 -9.72 -3.72 2.86
CA LEU A 508 -10.59 -3.02 1.91
C LEU A 508 -11.39 -1.93 2.66
N PRO A 509 -11.11 -0.63 2.43
CA PRO A 509 -11.89 0.46 3.00
C PRO A 509 -13.29 0.57 2.39
N VAL A 510 -14.14 1.40 3.00
CA VAL A 510 -15.33 1.94 2.35
C VAL A 510 -14.92 3.13 1.50
N LEU A 511 -15.09 3.03 0.19
CA LEU A 511 -14.78 4.07 -0.78
C LEU A 511 -16.08 4.67 -1.28
N LEU A 512 -16.21 5.99 -1.19
CA LEU A 512 -17.35 6.75 -1.67
C LEU A 512 -16.88 7.66 -2.80
N TYR A 513 -17.53 7.59 -3.96
CA TYR A 513 -17.19 8.39 -5.12
C TYR A 513 -18.38 9.22 -5.57
N ALA A 514 -18.12 10.46 -5.98
CA ALA A 514 -19.15 11.38 -6.43
C ALA A 514 -19.91 10.95 -7.68
N CYS A 515 -19.28 10.23 -8.61
CA CYS A 515 -19.88 9.86 -9.89
C CYS A 515 -19.46 8.46 -10.36
N ARG A 516 -20.04 7.95 -11.45
CA ARG A 516 -19.51 6.79 -12.18
C ARG A 516 -18.26 7.18 -12.98
N GLU A 517 -17.47 6.19 -13.40
CA GLU A 517 -16.25 6.42 -14.19
C GLU A 517 -16.54 7.17 -15.49
N SER A 518 -17.68 6.91 -16.13
CA SER A 518 -18.14 7.59 -17.36
C SER A 518 -18.88 8.92 -17.13
N GLN A 519 -18.97 9.40 -15.88
CA GLN A 519 -19.72 10.61 -15.52
C GLN A 519 -18.80 11.65 -14.86
N LEU A 520 -19.25 12.90 -14.89
CA LEU A 520 -18.58 14.02 -14.25
C LEU A 520 -19.27 14.32 -12.91
N ALA A 521 -18.47 14.54 -11.88
CA ALA A 521 -18.85 15.19 -10.62
C ALA A 521 -18.98 16.70 -10.83
N ALA A 522 -20.15 17.24 -10.43
CA ALA A 522 -20.55 18.61 -10.68
C ALA A 522 -20.39 19.52 -9.44
N GLU A 523 -20.19 20.81 -9.69
CA GLU A 523 -20.38 21.86 -8.69
C GLU A 523 -21.86 22.25 -8.57
N TYR A 524 -22.36 22.26 -7.34
CA TYR A 524 -23.67 22.74 -6.94
C TYR A 524 -23.58 24.13 -6.33
N ARG A 525 -24.38 25.08 -6.84
CA ARG A 525 -24.51 26.42 -6.29
C ARG A 525 -25.72 26.50 -5.36
N HIS A 526 -25.45 26.76 -4.08
CA HIS A 526 -26.47 27.05 -3.08
C HIS A 526 -26.45 28.55 -2.75
N GLY A 527 -27.34 29.31 -3.40
CA GLY A 527 -27.27 30.77 -3.38
C GLY A 527 -25.95 31.25 -4.00
N VAL A 528 -25.14 31.96 -3.22
CA VAL A 528 -23.81 32.48 -3.65
C VAL A 528 -22.64 31.54 -3.33
N THR A 529 -22.90 30.41 -2.66
CA THR A 529 -21.84 29.48 -2.25
C THR A 529 -21.82 28.25 -3.14
N SER A 530 -20.66 27.91 -3.68
CA SER A 530 -20.44 26.68 -4.47
C SER A 530 -20.03 25.52 -3.55
N TYR A 531 -20.49 24.32 -3.85
CA TYR A 531 -20.17 23.04 -3.20
C TYR A 531 -20.02 21.95 -4.27
N GLY A 532 -19.50 20.78 -3.93
CA GLY A 532 -19.69 19.57 -4.72
C GLY A 532 -21.12 19.06 -4.55
N ALA A 533 -21.79 18.71 -5.65
CA ALA A 533 -23.17 18.21 -5.59
C ALA A 533 -23.29 16.93 -4.72
N PHE A 534 -22.26 16.09 -4.73
CA PHE A 534 -22.21 14.90 -3.89
C PHE A 534 -22.02 15.25 -2.42
N THR A 535 -21.00 16.05 -2.09
CA THR A 535 -20.71 16.45 -0.71
C THR A 535 -21.89 17.21 -0.07
N TYR A 536 -22.50 18.12 -0.82
CA TYR A 536 -23.67 18.87 -0.34
C TYR A 536 -24.83 17.93 0.02
N CYS A 537 -25.25 17.08 -0.91
CA CYS A 537 -26.38 16.15 -0.70
C CYS A 537 -26.11 15.16 0.43
N LEU A 538 -24.89 14.61 0.50
CA LEU A 538 -24.50 13.64 1.53
C LEU A 538 -24.53 14.24 2.93
N SER A 539 -23.91 15.41 3.13
CA SER A 539 -23.89 16.09 4.43
C SER A 539 -25.28 16.60 4.85
N GLU A 540 -26.09 17.10 3.91
CA GLU A 540 -27.47 17.53 4.19
C GLU A 540 -28.31 16.35 4.69
N MET A 541 -28.25 15.21 3.99
CA MET A 541 -29.01 14.01 4.34
C MET A 541 -28.57 13.45 5.69
N LEU A 542 -27.27 13.33 5.94
CA LEU A 542 -26.74 12.90 7.23
C LEU A 542 -27.21 13.80 8.38
N GLY A 543 -27.13 15.12 8.20
CA GLY A 543 -27.60 16.08 9.21
C GLY A 543 -29.11 15.98 9.46
N ALA A 544 -29.91 15.76 8.41
CA ALA A 544 -31.35 15.59 8.53
C ALA A 544 -31.73 14.31 9.31
N GLU A 545 -31.05 13.19 9.01
CA GLU A 545 -31.28 11.92 9.70
C GLU A 545 -30.82 11.95 11.16
N ARG A 546 -29.68 12.60 11.42
CA ARG A 546 -29.20 12.86 12.78
C ARG A 546 -30.20 13.64 13.61
N ARG A 547 -30.80 14.71 13.06
CA ARG A 547 -31.86 15.49 13.74
C ARG A 547 -33.11 14.67 14.02
N ARG A 548 -33.40 13.66 13.19
CA ARG A 548 -34.49 12.69 13.40
C ARG A 548 -34.12 11.56 14.36
N GLY A 549 -32.88 11.53 14.88
CA GLY A 549 -32.38 10.45 15.74
C GLY A 549 -32.22 9.12 15.02
N ARG A 550 -32.13 9.12 13.69
CA ARG A 550 -31.96 7.92 12.87
C ARG A 550 -30.51 7.78 12.42
N ASN A 551 -30.04 6.54 12.35
CA ASN A 551 -28.78 6.19 11.71
C ASN A 551 -29.10 5.35 10.47
N LEU A 552 -28.54 5.71 9.32
CA LEU A 552 -28.71 4.96 8.08
C LEU A 552 -27.50 4.07 7.85
N SER A 553 -27.71 2.98 7.11
CA SER A 553 -26.59 2.27 6.49
C SER A 553 -25.99 3.08 5.34
N PHE A 554 -24.75 2.75 4.94
CA PHE A 554 -24.13 3.39 3.77
C PHE A 554 -24.99 3.20 2.52
N ALA A 555 -25.54 2.01 2.29
CA ALA A 555 -26.41 1.75 1.14
C ALA A 555 -27.62 2.70 1.11
N LYS A 556 -28.37 2.81 2.22
CA LYS A 556 -29.55 3.68 2.31
C LYS A 556 -29.21 5.17 2.19
N LEU A 557 -28.09 5.59 2.78
CA LEU A 557 -27.60 6.95 2.62
C LEU A 557 -27.33 7.24 1.14
N MET A 558 -26.57 6.37 0.48
CA MET A 558 -26.14 6.60 -0.90
C MET A 558 -27.30 6.54 -1.89
N GLU A 559 -28.29 5.66 -1.67
CA GLU A 559 -29.54 5.65 -2.45
C GLU A 559 -30.29 6.98 -2.34
N GLY A 560 -30.43 7.54 -1.13
CA GLY A 560 -31.05 8.84 -0.94
C GLY A 560 -30.24 10.00 -1.52
N VAL A 561 -28.91 9.94 -1.44
CA VAL A 561 -28.02 10.92 -2.07
C VAL A 561 -28.15 10.88 -3.60
N GLN A 562 -28.22 9.70 -4.21
CA GLN A 562 -28.48 9.55 -5.64
C GLN A 562 -29.82 10.17 -6.05
N ALA A 563 -30.89 9.89 -5.29
CA ALA A 563 -32.20 10.48 -5.53
C ALA A 563 -32.14 12.02 -5.44
N ARG A 564 -31.49 12.55 -4.40
CA ARG A 564 -31.36 13.99 -4.20
C ARG A 564 -30.57 14.70 -5.31
N ILE A 565 -29.46 14.12 -5.77
CA ILE A 565 -28.68 14.66 -6.89
C ILE A 565 -29.51 14.70 -8.17
N LYS A 566 -30.30 13.66 -8.42
CA LYS A 566 -31.22 13.60 -9.55
C LYS A 566 -32.31 14.68 -9.45
N ASP A 567 -32.87 14.90 -8.27
CA ASP A 567 -33.87 15.96 -8.03
C ASP A 567 -33.29 17.37 -8.24
N LEU A 568 -31.99 17.55 -8.00
CA LEU A 568 -31.27 18.79 -8.31
C LEU A 568 -30.92 18.94 -9.80
N GLY A 569 -31.26 17.96 -10.64
CA GLY A 569 -31.07 18.02 -12.10
C GLY A 569 -29.68 17.60 -12.61
N TYR A 570 -28.84 17.00 -11.76
CA TYR A 570 -27.49 16.61 -12.17
C TYR A 570 -27.44 15.18 -12.73
N VAL A 571 -26.73 15.00 -13.86
CA VAL A 571 -26.41 13.68 -14.44
C VAL A 571 -25.16 13.12 -13.75
N GLN A 572 -25.32 12.78 -12.48
CA GLN A 572 -24.25 12.30 -11.61
C GLN A 572 -24.79 11.18 -10.72
N THR A 573 -24.11 10.03 -10.69
CA THR A 573 -24.52 8.87 -9.91
C THR A 573 -23.39 8.47 -8.97
N PRO A 574 -23.45 8.86 -7.69
CA PRO A 574 -22.48 8.42 -6.70
C PRO A 574 -22.35 6.90 -6.64
N GLN A 575 -21.17 6.44 -6.27
CA GLN A 575 -20.81 5.03 -6.16
C GLN A 575 -20.20 4.76 -4.80
N TRP A 576 -20.39 3.54 -4.29
CA TRP A 576 -19.79 3.12 -3.02
C TRP A 576 -19.28 1.69 -3.14
N VAL A 577 -18.06 1.47 -2.67
CA VAL A 577 -17.35 0.20 -2.75
C VAL A 577 -16.84 -0.16 -1.36
N GLY A 578 -16.90 -1.43 -1.00
CA GLY A 578 -16.40 -1.91 0.28
C GLY A 578 -16.97 -3.27 0.66
N PRO A 579 -16.60 -3.81 1.83
CA PRO A 579 -17.13 -5.07 2.31
C PRO A 579 -18.66 -5.01 2.46
N LYS A 580 -19.39 -5.97 1.87
CA LYS A 580 -20.87 -5.99 1.87
C LYS A 580 -21.47 -5.85 3.26
N ALA A 581 -20.89 -6.53 4.26
CA ALA A 581 -21.33 -6.45 5.64
C ALA A 581 -21.23 -5.03 6.22
N VAL A 582 -20.16 -4.30 5.88
CA VAL A 582 -19.94 -2.92 6.35
C VAL A 582 -20.87 -1.95 5.62
N LEU A 583 -21.08 -2.12 4.31
CA LEU A 583 -21.98 -1.25 3.53
C LEU A 583 -23.45 -1.35 3.95
N GLN A 584 -23.86 -2.50 4.50
CA GLN A 584 -25.21 -2.74 5.00
C GLN A 584 -25.37 -2.39 6.48
N ALA A 585 -24.27 -2.19 7.21
CA ALA A 585 -24.28 -1.76 8.60
C ALA A 585 -24.53 -0.24 8.70
N ASP A 586 -25.04 0.17 9.87
CA ASP A 586 -25.23 1.57 10.23
C ASP A 586 -23.91 2.34 10.21
N ILE A 587 -23.96 3.60 9.79
CA ILE A 587 -22.77 4.45 9.68
C ILE A 587 -22.21 4.71 11.09
N PRO A 588 -20.94 4.34 11.38
CA PRO A 588 -20.37 4.41 12.73
C PRO A 588 -20.40 5.79 13.39
N TRP A 589 -20.37 6.84 12.56
CA TRP A 589 -20.22 8.23 12.96
C TRP A 589 -21.48 9.06 12.70
N ALA A 590 -22.59 8.45 12.26
CA ALA A 590 -23.83 9.18 12.02
C ALA A 590 -24.72 9.33 13.27
N ALA A 591 -24.53 8.49 14.30
CA ALA A 591 -25.30 8.57 15.54
C ALA A 591 -25.01 9.87 16.32
N ALA A 592 -26.07 10.53 16.80
CA ALA A 592 -25.93 11.63 17.74
C ALA A 592 -25.24 11.13 19.03
N PRO A 593 -24.30 11.89 19.63
CA PRO A 593 -23.77 11.53 20.93
C PRO A 593 -24.93 11.37 21.91
N ARG A 594 -24.98 10.23 22.63
CA ARG A 594 -25.95 10.02 23.70
C ARG A 594 -25.81 11.21 24.65
N ARG A 595 -26.85 12.07 24.74
CA ARG A 595 -26.92 13.11 25.77
C ARG A 595 -26.67 12.41 27.11
N THR A 596 -25.53 12.67 27.72
CA THR A 596 -25.32 12.31 29.12
C THR A 596 -26.46 12.95 29.90
N ALA A 597 -27.18 12.11 30.64
CA ALA A 597 -28.27 12.57 31.49
C ALA A 597 -27.76 13.73 32.34
N ARG A 598 -28.42 14.89 32.24
CA ARG A 598 -28.22 15.99 33.18
C ARG A 598 -28.32 15.41 34.59
N ARG A 599 -27.20 15.37 35.31
CA ARG A 599 -27.26 15.27 36.77
C ARG A 599 -27.71 16.64 37.25
N GLY A 600 -28.94 16.67 37.75
CA GLY A 600 -29.47 17.79 38.53
C GLY A 600 -28.83 17.87 39.90
#